data_AF-A0AB33I0C7-F1
#
_entry.id   AF-A0AB33I0C7-F1
#
_cell.length_a   1.000
_cell.length_b   1.000
_cell.length_c   1.000
_cell.angle_alpha   90.00
_cell.angle_beta   90.00
_cell.angle_gamma   90.00
#
_symmetry.space_group_name_H-M   'P 1'
#
loop_
_entity.id
_entity.type
_entity.pdbx_description
1 polymer ?
#
loop_
_entity_poly.entity_id
_entity_poly.type
_entity_poly.pdbx_seq_one_letter_code
_entity_poly.pdbx_strand_id
1 'polypeptide(L)'
;MARLFTPSESKYYLLALDAGTGSIRAVIFDLKGNQIAVGQAEWRHLAVPDVPGSMEFDLNKNWQLACECMRQALHNAGIDPEYIAAVSACSMREGIVLYNNEGTPIWACANVDARAAREVSELKELHNNTFENEVYRATGQTLALSAIPRLLWLAHHRSDIYRQASTITMISDWLAYMLSGELASVPEFFHQWQKPENAWFAGNGRTHQTRKSMNFIRIHAISGRQFIRISWGWLIMD
;
A
#
# COMPACT_ATOMS: atom_id res chain seq x y z
N MET A 1 27.66 13.17 -26.16
CA MET A 1 27.72 11.89 -26.90
C MET A 1 26.50 11.07 -26.53
N ALA A 2 25.47 11.05 -27.38
CA ALA A 2 24.35 10.13 -27.22
C ALA A 2 24.87 8.70 -27.45
N ARG A 3 24.65 7.80 -26.48
CA ARG A 3 24.88 6.37 -26.72
C ARG A 3 23.89 5.96 -27.80
N LEU A 4 24.39 5.67 -29.00
CA LEU A 4 23.65 4.96 -30.03
C LEU A 4 23.26 3.61 -29.42
N PHE A 5 21.98 3.45 -29.14
CA PHE A 5 21.41 2.21 -28.63
C PHE A 5 21.59 1.13 -29.69
N THR A 6 22.43 0.14 -29.42
CA THR A 6 22.40 -1.13 -30.14
C THR A 6 21.20 -1.91 -29.63
N PRO A 7 20.28 -2.38 -30.51
CA PRO A 7 19.19 -3.24 -30.11
C PRO A 7 19.77 -4.43 -29.36
N SER A 8 19.30 -4.64 -28.13
CA SER A 8 19.64 -5.82 -27.36
C SER A 8 19.12 -7.05 -28.12
N GLU A 9 19.97 -8.05 -28.38
CA GLU A 9 19.59 -9.35 -28.98
C GLU A 9 18.63 -10.16 -28.09
N SER A 10 18.17 -9.61 -26.96
CA SER A 10 17.25 -10.31 -26.08
C SER A 10 15.87 -10.41 -26.72
N LYS A 11 15.38 -11.64 -26.84
CA LYS A 11 14.03 -11.93 -27.35
C LYS A 11 12.93 -11.34 -26.45
N TYR A 12 13.21 -11.14 -25.16
CA TYR A 12 12.24 -10.63 -24.19
C TYR A 12 12.87 -9.63 -23.22
N TYR A 13 12.03 -8.77 -22.66
CA TYR A 13 12.41 -7.73 -21.70
C TYR A 13 11.54 -7.81 -20.44
N LEU A 14 11.99 -7.13 -19.39
CA LEU A 14 11.28 -7.00 -18.12
C LEU A 14 10.94 -5.53 -17.88
N LEU A 15 9.73 -5.25 -17.38
CA LEU A 15 9.31 -3.91 -17.01
C LEU A 15 9.19 -3.79 -15.48
N ALA A 16 9.85 -2.79 -14.91
CA ALA A 16 9.73 -2.44 -13.50
C ALA A 16 9.00 -1.10 -13.35
N LEU A 17 7.95 -1.07 -12.54
CA LEU A 17 7.29 0.14 -12.07
C LEU A 17 7.88 0.51 -10.70
N ASP A 18 8.61 1.62 -10.66
CA ASP A 18 9.21 2.15 -9.44
C ASP A 18 8.46 3.41 -8.98
N ALA A 19 7.61 3.23 -7.97
CA ALA A 19 6.84 4.27 -7.32
C ALA A 19 7.65 4.91 -6.18
N GLY A 20 8.50 5.86 -6.56
CA GLY A 20 9.25 6.70 -5.63
C GLY A 20 8.38 7.76 -4.92
N THR A 21 9.03 8.65 -4.16
CA THR A 21 8.33 9.67 -3.33
C THR A 21 7.60 10.69 -4.18
N GLY A 22 8.31 11.20 -5.19
CA GLY A 22 7.85 12.30 -6.02
C GLY A 22 7.52 11.90 -7.45
N SER A 23 7.83 10.67 -7.85
CA SER A 23 7.65 10.24 -9.24
C SER A 23 7.39 8.75 -9.37
N ILE A 24 6.79 8.42 -10.52
CA ILE A 24 6.67 7.07 -11.04
C ILE A 24 7.62 6.89 -12.19
N ARG A 25 8.37 5.79 -12.20
CA ARG A 25 9.22 5.39 -13.30
C ARG A 25 8.80 4.04 -13.83
N ALA A 26 8.61 3.93 -15.14
CA ALA A 26 8.53 2.65 -15.83
C ALA A 26 9.89 2.42 -16.49
N VAL A 27 10.60 1.37 -16.06
CA VAL A 27 11.96 1.08 -16.49
C VAL A 27 11.99 -0.28 -17.18
N ILE A 28 12.49 -0.33 -18.41
CA ILE A 28 12.63 -1.57 -19.17
C ILE A 28 14.07 -2.07 -19.02
N PHE A 29 14.21 -3.36 -18.72
CA PHE A 29 15.49 -4.05 -18.61
C PHE A 29 15.56 -5.23 -19.58
N ASP A 30 16.75 -5.54 -20.08
CA ASP A 30 17.00 -6.83 -20.71
C ASP A 30 17.22 -7.93 -19.66
N LEU A 31 17.27 -9.20 -20.10
CA LEU A 31 17.48 -10.35 -19.21
C LEU A 31 18.88 -10.41 -18.58
N LYS A 32 19.81 -9.52 -18.97
CA LYS A 32 21.14 -9.38 -18.37
C LYS A 32 21.16 -8.28 -17.30
N GLY A 33 20.03 -7.60 -17.07
CA GLY A 33 19.90 -6.51 -16.10
C GLY A 33 20.34 -5.15 -16.62
N ASN A 34 20.56 -4.99 -17.93
CA ASN A 34 20.87 -3.68 -18.50
C ASN A 34 19.58 -2.86 -18.64
N GLN A 35 19.59 -1.62 -18.15
CA GLN A 35 18.50 -0.68 -18.38
C GLN A 35 18.46 -0.25 -19.85
N ILE A 36 17.33 -0.51 -20.50
CA ILE A 36 17.08 -0.23 -21.92
C ILE A 36 16.38 1.11 -22.11
N ALA A 37 15.33 1.38 -21.34
CA ALA A 37 14.61 2.64 -21.47
C ALA A 37 13.90 3.01 -20.17
N VAL A 38 13.49 4.27 -20.08
CA VAL A 38 12.71 4.78 -18.95
C VAL A 38 11.64 5.75 -19.46
N GLY A 39 10.45 5.66 -18.87
CA GLY A 39 9.43 6.69 -18.85
C GLY A 39 9.24 7.16 -17.41
N GLN A 40 9.10 8.47 -17.21
CA GLN A 40 8.99 9.06 -15.88
C GLN A 40 7.99 10.21 -15.85
N ALA A 41 7.23 10.30 -14.76
CA ALA A 41 6.32 11.40 -14.48
C ALA A 41 6.31 11.71 -12.98
N GLU A 42 6.08 12.97 -12.62
CA GLU A 42 5.91 13.38 -11.23
C GLU A 42 4.52 13.01 -10.72
N TRP A 43 4.44 12.55 -9.47
CA TRP A 43 3.17 12.22 -8.85
C TRP A 43 2.31 13.46 -8.61
N ARG A 44 1.00 13.28 -8.72
CA ARG A 44 0.02 14.25 -8.24
C ARG A 44 -0.32 13.95 -6.78
N HIS A 45 0.17 14.80 -5.89
CA HIS A 45 -0.25 14.86 -4.49
C HIS A 45 -1.25 16.00 -4.30
N LEU A 46 -2.30 15.75 -3.53
CA LEU A 46 -3.35 16.71 -3.22
C LEU A 46 -3.22 17.14 -1.76
N ALA A 47 -3.14 18.45 -1.54
CA ALA A 47 -3.27 19.02 -0.20
C ALA A 47 -4.75 19.05 0.19
N VAL A 48 -5.06 18.61 1.40
CA VAL A 48 -6.38 18.74 1.98
C VAL A 48 -6.48 20.11 2.66
N PRO A 49 -7.51 20.94 2.34
CA PRO A 49 -7.71 22.23 3.00
C PRO A 49 -7.75 22.08 4.52
N ASP A 50 -7.09 23.00 5.22
CA ASP A 50 -7.01 23.06 6.68
C ASP A 50 -6.38 21.83 7.37
N VAL A 51 -5.65 21.00 6.61
CA VAL A 51 -4.89 19.86 7.14
C VAL A 51 -3.41 19.98 6.74
N PRO A 52 -2.59 20.70 7.53
CA PRO A 52 -1.17 20.86 7.25
C PRO A 52 -0.43 19.52 7.14
N GLY A 53 0.50 19.43 6.18
CA GLY A 53 1.29 18.22 5.95
C GLY A 53 0.53 17.07 5.27
N SER A 54 -0.73 17.28 4.86
CA SER A 54 -1.48 16.29 4.08
C SER A 54 -0.92 16.15 2.67
N MET A 55 -0.75 14.90 2.24
CA MET A 55 -0.28 14.47 0.94
C MET A 55 -1.18 13.34 0.45
N GLU A 56 -2.44 13.68 0.14
CA GLU A 56 -3.41 12.73 -0.40
C GLU A 56 -3.01 12.32 -1.81
N PHE A 57 -3.11 11.03 -2.10
CA PHE A 57 -2.61 10.47 -3.36
C PHE A 57 -3.77 10.31 -4.34
N ASP A 58 -3.73 11.03 -5.47
CA ASP A 58 -4.77 10.98 -6.50
C ASP A 58 -4.67 9.68 -7.31
N LEU A 59 -5.37 8.64 -6.86
CA LEU A 59 -5.35 7.30 -7.46
C LEU A 59 -5.65 7.33 -8.97
N ASN A 60 -6.65 8.11 -9.40
CA ASN A 60 -7.06 8.16 -10.80
C ASN A 60 -5.99 8.83 -11.67
N LYS A 61 -5.53 10.02 -11.25
CA LYS A 61 -4.51 10.74 -12.02
C LYS A 61 -3.19 9.99 -12.03
N ASN A 62 -2.78 9.44 -10.89
CA ASN A 62 -1.53 8.72 -10.76
C ASN A 62 -1.53 7.40 -11.52
N TRP A 63 -2.68 6.71 -11.65
CA TRP A 63 -2.78 5.55 -12.53
C TRP A 63 -2.56 5.91 -14.01
N GLN A 64 -3.18 7.01 -14.46
CA GLN A 64 -2.97 7.51 -15.83
C GLN A 64 -1.49 7.84 -16.07
N LEU A 65 -0.83 8.50 -15.12
CA LEU A 65 0.60 8.81 -15.19
C LEU A 65 1.46 7.54 -15.25
N ALA A 66 1.13 6.49 -14.47
CA ALA A 66 1.84 5.21 -14.55
C ALA A 66 1.69 4.55 -15.94
N CYS A 67 0.48 4.57 -16.51
CA CYS A 67 0.23 4.11 -17.87
C CYS A 67 0.99 4.92 -18.93
N GLU A 68 1.04 6.25 -18.79
CA GLU A 68 1.82 7.14 -19.64
C GLU A 68 3.31 6.79 -19.56
N CYS A 69 3.86 6.58 -18.36
CA CYS A 69 5.24 6.15 -18.17
C CYS A 69 5.54 4.81 -18.86
N MET A 70 4.66 3.81 -18.74
CA MET A 70 4.85 2.51 -19.42
C MET A 70 4.88 2.68 -20.95
N ARG A 71 3.93 3.42 -21.52
CA ARG A 71 3.90 3.71 -22.95
C ARG A 71 5.13 4.48 -23.41
N GLN A 72 5.57 5.46 -22.61
CA GLN A 72 6.76 6.23 -22.90
C GLN A 72 8.03 5.38 -22.87
N ALA A 73 8.15 4.45 -21.91
CA ALA A 73 9.28 3.53 -21.82
C ALA A 73 9.34 2.60 -23.06
N LEU A 74 8.20 2.03 -23.45
CA LEU A 74 8.07 1.18 -24.65
C LEU A 74 8.44 1.95 -25.92
N HIS A 75 7.89 3.16 -26.09
CA HIS A 75 8.19 4.03 -27.21
C HIS A 75 9.69 4.38 -27.28
N ASN A 76 10.28 4.76 -26.15
CA ASN A 76 11.70 5.11 -26.06
C ASN A 76 12.62 3.92 -26.36
N ALA A 77 12.20 2.71 -26.00
CA ALA A 77 12.95 1.49 -26.31
C ALA A 77 12.77 1.02 -27.77
N GLY A 78 11.69 1.44 -28.44
CA GLY A 78 11.32 0.91 -29.76
C GLY A 78 10.92 -0.57 -29.71
N ILE A 79 10.30 -1.01 -28.61
CA ILE A 79 9.94 -2.41 -28.35
C ILE A 79 8.42 -2.59 -28.43
N ASP A 80 7.96 -3.65 -29.09
CA ASP A 80 6.55 -4.04 -29.07
C ASP A 80 6.18 -4.63 -27.68
N PRO A 81 5.02 -4.26 -27.10
CA PRO A 81 4.52 -4.84 -25.85
C PRO A 81 4.56 -6.37 -25.77
N GLU A 82 4.42 -7.10 -26.89
CA GLU A 82 4.47 -8.57 -26.91
C GLU A 82 5.79 -9.16 -26.40
N TYR A 83 6.88 -8.38 -26.42
CA TYR A 83 8.19 -8.79 -25.95
C TYR A 83 8.44 -8.51 -24.46
N ILE A 84 7.49 -7.91 -23.74
CA ILE A 84 7.57 -7.78 -22.28
C ILE A 84 7.15 -9.10 -21.63
N ALA A 85 8.10 -9.85 -21.09
CA ALA A 85 7.85 -11.15 -20.46
C ALA A 85 7.15 -11.04 -19.11
N ALA A 86 7.46 -9.98 -18.34
CA ALA A 86 6.85 -9.74 -17.04
C ALA A 86 6.92 -8.26 -16.66
N VAL A 87 5.98 -7.86 -15.80
CA VAL A 87 5.97 -6.57 -15.12
C VAL A 87 5.95 -6.79 -13.62
N SER A 88 6.69 -5.98 -12.88
CA SER A 88 6.64 -5.93 -11.42
C SER A 88 6.59 -4.48 -10.93
N ALA A 89 6.04 -4.26 -9.74
CA ALA A 89 5.94 -2.95 -9.12
C ALA A 89 6.64 -2.94 -7.76
N CYS A 90 7.34 -1.86 -7.47
CA CYS A 90 7.87 -1.53 -6.16
C CYS A 90 7.46 -0.11 -5.78
N SER A 91 7.41 0.18 -4.48
CA SER A 91 7.13 1.50 -3.98
C SER A 91 7.95 1.78 -2.74
N MET A 92 8.01 3.04 -2.35
CA MET A 92 8.48 3.39 -1.01
C MET A 92 7.62 2.73 0.07
N ARG A 93 8.23 2.56 1.24
CA ARG A 93 7.52 2.19 2.47
C ARG A 93 6.44 3.21 2.78
N GLU A 94 5.37 2.77 3.45
CA GLU A 94 4.38 3.63 4.09
C GLU A 94 3.50 4.49 3.15
N GLY A 95 3.61 4.37 1.82
CA GLY A 95 2.55 4.81 0.92
C GLY A 95 1.39 3.81 0.99
N ILE A 96 0.21 4.24 1.46
CA ILE A 96 -0.91 3.33 1.75
C ILE A 96 -2.11 3.60 0.86
N VAL A 97 -2.81 2.52 0.50
CA VAL A 97 -4.07 2.54 -0.26
C VAL A 97 -5.11 1.73 0.51
N LEU A 98 -6.30 2.31 0.69
CA LEU A 98 -7.46 1.68 1.30
C LEU A 98 -8.47 1.27 0.24
N TYR A 99 -9.09 0.11 0.46
CA TYR A 99 -10.06 -0.49 -0.45
C TYR A 99 -11.36 -0.76 0.29
N ASN A 100 -12.52 -0.68 -0.35
CA ASN A 100 -13.79 -1.15 0.21
C ASN A 100 -13.99 -2.67 0.02
N ASN A 101 -15.14 -3.21 0.45
CA ASN A 101 -15.40 -4.66 0.47
C ASN A 101 -15.43 -5.25 -0.94
N GLU A 102 -15.73 -4.42 -1.93
CA GLU A 102 -15.76 -4.74 -3.34
C GLU A 102 -14.36 -4.69 -3.97
N GLY A 103 -13.32 -4.37 -3.19
CA GLY A 103 -11.94 -4.23 -3.68
C GLY A 103 -11.69 -2.92 -4.43
N THR A 104 -12.60 -1.95 -4.38
CA THR A 104 -12.41 -0.64 -5.02
C THR A 104 -11.49 0.22 -4.17
N PRO A 105 -10.41 0.81 -4.73
CA PRO A 105 -9.59 1.80 -4.03
C PRO A 105 -10.43 3.04 -3.68
N ILE A 106 -10.52 3.38 -2.39
CA ILE A 106 -11.35 4.49 -1.90
C ILE A 106 -10.55 5.64 -1.31
N TRP A 107 -9.29 5.41 -0.94
CA TRP A 107 -8.42 6.45 -0.39
C TRP A 107 -6.96 6.03 -0.45
N ALA A 108 -6.05 7.00 -0.58
CA ALA A 108 -4.63 6.74 -0.49
C ALA A 108 -3.87 7.97 0.01
N CYS A 109 -2.70 7.74 0.61
CA CYS A 109 -1.78 8.83 0.93
C CYS A 109 -0.33 8.42 0.71
N ALA A 110 0.49 9.42 0.40
CA ALA A 110 1.92 9.24 0.21
C ALA A 110 2.62 8.94 1.55
N ASN A 111 3.82 8.38 1.45
CA ASN A 111 4.65 8.05 2.60
C ASN A 111 5.17 9.28 3.38
N VAL A 112 5.18 10.45 2.74
CA VAL A 112 5.63 11.73 3.34
C VAL A 112 4.49 12.51 4.01
N ASP A 113 3.31 11.89 4.14
CA ASP A 113 2.16 12.50 4.77
C ASP A 113 2.35 12.65 6.28
N ALA A 114 2.34 13.89 6.77
CA ALA A 114 2.56 14.24 8.17
C ALA A 114 1.28 14.69 8.89
N ARG A 115 0.09 14.42 8.33
CA ARG A 115 -1.19 14.96 8.85
C ARG A 115 -1.54 14.47 10.25
N ALA A 116 -1.03 13.30 10.65
CA ALA A 116 -1.46 12.55 11.83
C ALA A 116 -0.58 12.79 13.07
N ALA A 117 0.06 13.96 13.18
CA ALA A 117 0.96 14.26 14.31
C ALA A 117 0.24 14.23 15.67
N ARG A 118 -1.02 14.67 15.72
CA ARG A 118 -1.85 14.61 16.93
C ARG A 118 -2.16 13.16 17.32
N GLU A 119 -2.57 12.34 16.36
CA GLU A 119 -2.87 10.92 16.57
C GLU A 119 -1.65 10.13 17.01
N VAL A 120 -0.45 10.51 16.57
CA VAL A 120 0.79 9.92 17.11
C VAL A 120 0.90 10.16 18.61
N SER A 121 0.64 11.39 19.09
CA SER A 121 0.67 11.70 20.53
C SER A 121 -0.40 10.93 21.29
N GLU A 122 -1.64 10.88 20.77
CA GLU A 122 -2.75 10.13 21.38
C GLU A 122 -2.42 8.63 21.49
N LEU A 123 -1.85 8.03 20.44
CA LEU A 123 -1.44 6.63 20.46
C LEU A 123 -0.29 6.38 21.43
N LYS A 124 0.63 7.33 21.61
CA LYS A 124 1.74 7.19 22.56
C LYS A 124 1.27 7.14 24.01
N GLU A 125 0.16 7.79 24.35
CA GLU A 125 -0.40 7.79 25.71
C GLU A 125 -1.12 6.47 26.07
N LEU A 126 -1.43 5.64 25.07
CA LEU A 126 -2.07 4.35 25.29
C LEU A 126 -1.20 3.40 26.11
N HIS A 127 -1.87 2.51 26.84
CA HIS A 127 -1.27 1.50 27.70
C HIS A 127 -0.29 2.10 28.73
N ASN A 128 -0.65 3.23 29.33
CA ASN A 128 0.21 3.93 30.29
C ASN A 128 1.58 4.30 29.68
N ASN A 129 1.55 4.87 28.48
CA ASN A 129 2.73 5.29 27.72
C ASN A 129 3.63 4.17 27.17
N THR A 130 3.14 2.92 27.05
CA THR A 130 3.95 1.78 26.55
C THR A 130 3.59 1.34 25.14
N PHE A 131 2.51 1.86 24.56
CA PHE A 131 1.97 1.34 23.30
C PHE A 131 2.95 1.42 22.11
N GLU A 132 3.72 2.50 21.98
CA GLU A 132 4.74 2.61 20.92
C GLU A 132 5.80 1.49 21.02
N ASN A 133 6.23 1.16 22.24
CA ASN A 133 7.19 0.09 22.47
C ASN A 133 6.59 -1.29 22.17
N GLU A 134 5.31 -1.50 22.49
CA GLU A 134 4.61 -2.74 22.15
C GLU A 134 4.51 -2.94 20.64
N VAL A 135 4.09 -1.90 19.91
CA VAL A 135 4.05 -1.90 18.44
C VAL A 135 5.44 -2.15 17.87
N TYR A 136 6.46 -1.45 18.37
CA TYR A 136 7.84 -1.62 17.89
C TYR A 136 8.36 -3.04 18.15
N ARG A 137 8.12 -3.62 19.33
CA ARG A 137 8.53 -5.00 19.62
C ARG A 137 7.83 -6.04 18.76
N ALA A 138 6.58 -5.80 18.39
CA ALA A 138 5.80 -6.71 17.56
C ALA A 138 6.12 -6.57 16.07
N THR A 139 6.41 -5.37 15.59
CA THR A 139 6.43 -5.04 14.15
C THR A 139 7.75 -4.50 13.63
N GLY A 140 8.64 -4.05 14.52
CA GLY A 140 9.84 -3.29 14.20
C GLY A 140 9.59 -1.86 13.73
N GLN A 141 8.35 -1.35 13.76
CA GLN A 141 7.98 -0.01 13.32
C GLN A 141 7.73 0.94 14.49
N THR A 142 8.09 2.20 14.31
CA THR A 142 7.69 3.29 15.22
C THR A 142 6.34 3.86 14.79
N LEU A 143 5.57 4.41 15.73
CA LEU A 143 4.23 4.91 15.42
C LEU A 143 4.28 6.03 14.38
N ALA A 144 5.21 6.97 14.55
CA ALA A 144 5.32 8.18 13.72
C ALA A 144 5.49 7.90 12.22
N LEU A 145 6.09 6.76 11.85
CA LEU A 145 6.28 6.37 10.45
C LEU A 145 5.26 5.33 9.98
N SER A 146 4.61 4.61 10.89
CA SER A 146 3.65 3.56 10.54
C SER A 146 2.36 4.08 9.91
N ALA A 147 1.55 3.16 9.38
CA ALA A 147 0.20 3.45 8.91
C ALA A 147 -0.81 3.75 10.05
N ILE A 148 -0.54 3.31 11.28
CA ILE A 148 -1.52 3.31 12.39
C ILE A 148 -2.07 4.72 12.70
N PRO A 149 -1.24 5.77 12.88
CA PRO A 149 -1.76 7.10 13.16
C PRO A 149 -2.58 7.68 12.01
N ARG A 150 -2.21 7.39 10.76
CA ARG A 150 -2.96 7.86 9.57
C ARG A 150 -4.32 7.19 9.46
N LEU A 151 -4.43 5.92 9.87
CA LEU A 151 -5.71 5.22 10.00
C LEU A 151 -6.57 5.82 11.12
N LEU A 152 -5.97 6.14 12.27
CA LEU A 152 -6.69 6.81 13.37
C LEU A 152 -7.17 8.21 12.95
N TRP A 153 -6.33 8.95 12.22
CA TRP A 153 -6.69 10.27 11.71
C TRP A 153 -7.91 10.21 10.79
N LEU A 154 -7.97 9.20 9.90
CA LEU A 154 -9.14 8.94 9.07
C LEU A 154 -10.38 8.61 9.91
N ALA A 155 -10.23 7.80 10.96
CA ALA A 155 -11.34 7.47 11.85
C ALA A 155 -11.94 8.73 12.51
N HIS A 156 -11.10 9.69 12.91
CA HIS A 156 -11.52 10.95 13.52
C HIS A 156 -12.08 11.96 12.50
N HIS A 157 -11.41 12.16 11.38
CA HIS A 157 -11.65 13.31 10.48
C HIS A 157 -12.36 12.96 9.17
N ARG A 158 -12.37 11.68 8.78
CA ARG A 158 -12.97 11.14 7.55
C ARG A 158 -13.65 9.80 7.83
N SER A 159 -14.49 9.79 8.86
CA SER A 159 -15.10 8.56 9.40
C SER A 159 -15.98 7.81 8.38
N ASP A 160 -16.51 8.50 7.39
CA ASP A 160 -17.22 7.95 6.23
C ASP A 160 -16.32 7.08 5.35
N ILE A 161 -15.10 7.54 5.04
CA ILE A 161 -14.09 6.78 4.29
C ILE A 161 -13.59 5.61 5.15
N TYR A 162 -13.23 5.88 6.41
CA TYR A 162 -12.69 4.85 7.30
C TYR A 162 -13.66 3.69 7.54
N ARG A 163 -14.97 3.96 7.63
CA ARG A 163 -15.99 2.92 7.81
C ARG A 163 -16.16 2.04 6.57
N GLN A 164 -15.94 2.58 5.37
CA GLN A 164 -16.02 1.82 4.12
C GLN A 164 -14.77 0.99 3.87
N ALA A 165 -13.62 1.38 4.42
CA ALA A 165 -12.39 0.63 4.29
C ALA A 165 -12.59 -0.83 4.74
N SER A 166 -12.07 -1.74 3.92
CA SER A 166 -12.13 -3.21 3.95
C SER A 166 -10.77 -3.88 3.76
N THR A 167 -9.80 -3.25 3.10
CA THR A 167 -8.41 -3.75 3.06
C THR A 167 -7.45 -2.56 2.99
N ILE A 168 -6.19 -2.77 3.36
CA ILE A 168 -5.08 -1.83 3.18
C ILE A 168 -3.94 -2.52 2.43
N THR A 169 -3.31 -1.82 1.48
CA THR A 169 -2.09 -2.28 0.79
C THR A 169 -1.09 -1.14 0.60
N MET A 170 0.08 -1.45 0.04
CA MET A 170 1.02 -0.43 -0.42
C MET A 170 0.69 0.08 -1.83
N ILE A 171 1.35 1.16 -2.25
CA ILE A 171 1.23 1.70 -3.62
C ILE A 171 1.72 0.68 -4.67
N SER A 172 2.77 -0.11 -4.39
CA SER A 172 3.21 -1.19 -5.28
C SER A 172 2.13 -2.23 -5.53
N ASP A 173 1.46 -2.65 -4.45
CA ASP A 173 0.37 -3.63 -4.49
C ASP A 173 -0.83 -3.06 -5.26
N TRP A 174 -1.12 -1.77 -5.08
CA TRP A 174 -2.13 -1.07 -5.86
C TRP A 174 -1.79 -1.04 -7.36
N LEU A 175 -0.55 -0.72 -7.73
CA LEU A 175 -0.12 -0.76 -9.14
C LEU A 175 -0.26 -2.16 -9.73
N ALA A 176 0.13 -3.20 -8.99
CA ALA A 176 -0.06 -4.58 -9.39
C ALA A 176 -1.56 -4.93 -9.55
N TYR A 177 -2.40 -4.53 -8.60
CA TYR A 177 -3.85 -4.71 -8.66
C TYR A 177 -4.47 -4.02 -9.88
N MET A 178 -4.06 -2.80 -10.21
CA MET A 178 -4.55 -2.07 -11.38
C MET A 178 -4.14 -2.74 -12.70
N LEU A 179 -3.03 -3.49 -12.72
CA LEU A 179 -2.55 -4.24 -13.88
C LEU A 179 -3.23 -5.60 -14.05
N SER A 180 -3.45 -6.33 -12.94
CA SER A 180 -3.88 -7.74 -12.99
C SER A 180 -5.33 -7.97 -12.56
N GLY A 181 -5.93 -7.03 -11.81
CA GLY A 181 -7.19 -7.24 -11.09
C GLY A 181 -7.05 -8.11 -9.83
N GLU A 182 -5.86 -8.62 -9.53
CA GLU A 182 -5.60 -9.44 -8.34
C GLU A 182 -5.03 -8.58 -7.21
N LEU A 183 -5.79 -8.44 -6.13
CA LEU A 183 -5.33 -7.73 -4.95
C LEU A 183 -4.49 -8.68 -4.10
N ALA A 184 -3.21 -8.40 -3.91
CA ALA A 184 -2.33 -9.14 -3.01
C ALA A 184 -1.33 -8.17 -2.39
N SER A 185 -0.76 -8.53 -1.23
CA SER A 185 0.27 -7.72 -0.59
C SER A 185 1.47 -8.57 -0.22
N VAL A 186 2.66 -8.03 -0.42
CA VAL A 186 3.91 -8.71 -0.07
C VAL A 186 4.18 -8.62 1.45
N PRO A 187 4.67 -9.70 2.09
CA PRO A 187 4.81 -9.76 3.57
C PRO A 187 5.81 -8.79 4.18
N GLU A 188 6.60 -8.07 3.37
CA GLU A 188 7.67 -7.17 3.81
C GLU A 188 7.18 -6.03 4.72
N PHE A 189 5.86 -5.84 4.80
CA PHE A 189 5.23 -4.72 5.50
C PHE A 189 4.12 -5.11 6.51
N PHE A 190 3.31 -6.14 6.24
CA PHE A 190 2.06 -6.36 6.97
C PHE A 190 2.10 -7.54 7.97
N HIS A 191 2.57 -7.28 9.18
CA HIS A 191 2.13 -7.98 10.40
C HIS A 191 1.11 -7.15 11.22
N GLN A 192 0.59 -6.07 10.64
CA GLN A 192 0.21 -4.89 11.44
C GLN A 192 -1.29 -4.70 11.68
N TRP A 193 -2.20 -5.44 11.03
CA TRP A 193 -3.62 -5.13 11.16
C TRP A 193 -4.55 -6.26 10.67
N GLN A 194 -5.49 -6.73 11.49
CA GLN A 194 -6.63 -7.59 11.10
C GLN A 194 -7.87 -7.10 11.86
N LYS A 195 -8.98 -6.82 11.17
CA LYS A 195 -10.26 -6.57 11.86
C LYS A 195 -10.98 -7.89 12.10
N PRO A 196 -11.69 -8.06 13.23
CA PRO A 196 -12.35 -9.33 13.52
C PRO A 196 -13.50 -9.60 12.56
N GLU A 197 -13.61 -10.86 12.12
CA GLU A 197 -14.86 -11.47 11.68
C GLU A 197 -15.64 -11.99 12.90
N ASN A 198 -16.97 -11.98 12.78
CA ASN A 198 -17.98 -12.35 13.77
C ASN A 198 -17.57 -13.48 14.73
N ALA A 199 -17.42 -13.15 16.02
CA ALA A 199 -17.17 -14.13 17.08
C ALA A 199 -18.46 -14.83 17.52
N TRP A 200 -18.84 -15.89 16.78
CA TRP A 200 -19.67 -16.98 17.30
C TRP A 200 -19.18 -18.31 16.72
N PHE A 201 -18.09 -18.85 17.26
CA PHE A 201 -17.90 -20.30 17.29
C PHE A 201 -17.29 -20.69 18.64
N ALA A 202 -18.15 -21.26 19.48
CA ALA A 202 -17.79 -21.99 20.68
C ALA A 202 -17.15 -23.33 20.30
N GLY A 203 -16.29 -23.85 21.18
CA GLY A 203 -16.16 -25.29 21.38
C GLY A 203 -14.86 -25.93 20.91
N ASN A 204 -14.18 -26.57 21.88
CA ASN A 204 -13.11 -27.55 21.71
C ASN A 204 -13.36 -28.54 20.57
N GLY A 205 -12.35 -28.80 19.74
CA GLY A 205 -12.35 -29.95 18.84
C GLY A 205 -11.18 -29.92 17.86
N ARG A 206 -10.30 -30.94 17.93
CA ARG A 206 -9.30 -31.24 16.89
C ARG A 206 -10.02 -31.43 15.55
N THR A 207 -9.49 -30.88 14.45
CA THR A 207 -9.07 -31.62 13.24
C THR A 207 -8.67 -30.72 12.06
N HIS A 208 -7.57 -31.13 11.41
CA HIS A 208 -7.28 -31.13 9.97
C HIS A 208 -6.71 -29.88 9.28
N GLN A 209 -5.46 -30.07 8.80
CA GLN A 209 -4.78 -29.29 7.77
C GLN A 209 -5.61 -29.24 6.49
N THR A 210 -5.93 -28.04 6.01
CA THR A 210 -6.08 -27.77 4.58
C THR A 210 -5.71 -26.32 4.25
N ARG A 211 -4.81 -26.18 3.26
CA ARG A 211 -4.41 -24.96 2.51
C ARG A 211 -3.74 -23.83 3.32
N LYS A 212 -2.43 -23.69 3.12
CA LYS A 212 -1.66 -22.46 3.44
C LYS A 212 -2.28 -21.29 2.66
N SER A 213 -3.11 -20.51 3.34
CA SER A 213 -3.73 -19.29 2.81
C SER A 213 -2.72 -18.15 2.80
N MET A 214 -2.57 -17.48 1.66
CA MET A 214 -2.01 -16.11 1.60
C MET A 214 -2.80 -15.22 2.57
N ASN A 215 -2.09 -14.50 3.43
CA ASN A 215 -2.70 -13.66 4.45
C ASN A 215 -3.33 -12.42 3.80
N PHE A 216 -4.65 -12.42 3.67
CA PHE A 216 -5.43 -11.22 3.33
C PHE A 216 -5.85 -10.51 4.62
N ILE A 217 -5.80 -9.18 4.62
CA ILE A 217 -6.27 -8.35 5.72
C ILE A 217 -7.67 -7.80 5.37
N ARG A 218 -8.70 -8.19 6.13
CA ARG A 218 -10.09 -7.69 5.99
C ARG A 218 -10.43 -6.66 7.09
N ILE A 219 -11.17 -5.60 6.74
CA ILE A 219 -11.68 -4.48 7.56
C ILE A 219 -13.24 -4.55 7.56
N HIS A 220 -13.90 -4.87 8.68
CA HIS A 220 -15.38 -4.85 8.88
C HIS A 220 -15.91 -3.78 9.85
N ALA A 221 -16.71 -2.79 9.42
CA ALA A 221 -17.28 -1.79 10.34
C ALA A 221 -18.19 -2.39 11.42
N ILE A 222 -17.96 -2.05 12.71
CA ILE A 222 -18.89 -2.35 13.81
C ILE A 222 -19.44 -1.01 14.31
N SER A 223 -20.76 -0.92 14.36
CA SER A 223 -21.49 0.26 14.84
C SER A 223 -21.21 0.52 16.32
N GLY A 224 -20.88 1.78 16.66
CA GLY A 224 -21.18 2.35 17.98
C GLY A 224 -20.00 2.83 18.82
N ARG A 225 -18.77 2.35 18.64
CA ARG A 225 -17.57 2.89 19.33
C ARG A 225 -16.32 2.69 18.47
N GLN A 226 -15.56 3.77 18.26
CA GLN A 226 -14.32 3.78 17.46
C GLN A 226 -13.22 3.04 18.24
N PHE A 227 -12.86 1.82 17.83
CA PHE A 227 -11.73 1.07 18.40
C PHE A 227 -10.86 0.49 17.29
N ILE A 228 -9.54 0.60 17.45
CA ILE A 228 -8.52 -0.10 16.67
C ILE A 228 -8.18 -1.37 17.45
N ARG A 229 -8.45 -2.55 16.88
CA ARG A 229 -8.02 -3.84 17.46
C ARG A 229 -6.77 -4.33 16.74
N ILE A 230 -5.66 -4.39 17.46
CA ILE A 230 -4.43 -5.08 17.03
C ILE A 230 -4.52 -6.49 17.61
N SER A 231 -4.53 -7.52 16.76
CA SER A 231 -4.85 -8.88 17.16
C SER A 231 -3.71 -9.58 17.92
N TRP A 232 -3.60 -9.38 19.23
CA TRP A 232 -2.99 -10.33 20.18
C TRP A 232 -3.65 -10.16 21.57
N GLY A 233 -4.58 -11.05 21.94
CA GLY A 233 -5.17 -11.14 23.29
C GLY A 233 -6.49 -10.38 23.50
N TRP A 234 -7.39 -10.95 24.31
CA TRP A 234 -8.65 -10.33 24.73
C TRP A 234 -8.39 -9.36 25.88
N LEU A 235 -8.89 -8.13 25.77
CA LEU A 235 -9.12 -7.24 26.91
C LEU A 235 -10.63 -6.99 26.98
N ILE A 236 -11.26 -7.73 27.89
CA ILE A 236 -12.55 -7.36 28.48
C ILE A 236 -12.21 -6.29 29.52
N MET A 237 -12.84 -5.13 29.43
CA MET A 237 -12.92 -4.16 30.52
C MET A 237 -14.41 -3.89 30.74
N ASP A 238 -14.84 -3.95 32.00
CA ASP A 238 -16.21 -3.65 32.46
C ASP A 238 -16.70 -2.26 31.99
#